data_AF-A0A7C7UXJ5-F1
#
_entry.id   AF-A0A7C7UXJ5-F1
#
_cell.length_a   1.000
_cell.length_b   1.000
_cell.length_c   1.000
_cell.angle_alpha   90.00
_cell.angle_beta   90.00
_cell.angle_gamma   90.00
#
_symmetry.space_group_name_H-M   'P 1'
#
loop_
_entity.id
_entity.type
_entity.pdbx_description
1 polymer ?
#
loop_
_entity_poly.entity_id
_entity_poly.type
_entity_poly.pdbx_seq_one_letter_code
_entity_poly.pdbx_strand_id
1 'polypeptide(L)' 'MAEKIVIIGSGPAAWTAAIYTARANLEPLVFEGAMTEENRLA' A
#
# COMPACT_ATOMS: atom_id res chain seq x y z
N MET A 1 11.51 3.70 14.33
CA MET A 1 10.12 3.55 14.81
C MET A 1 9.46 2.56 13.86
N ALA A 2 8.69 1.58 14.34
CA ALA A 2 8.02 0.62 13.46
C ALA A 2 6.69 1.19 12.97
N GLU A 3 6.35 0.94 11.69
CA GLU A 3 5.05 1.31 11.15
C GLU A 3 3.94 0.53 11.84
N LYS A 4 2.86 1.22 12.24
CA LYS A 4 1.71 0.57 12.90
C LYS A 4 0.90 -0.27 11.91
N ILE A 5 0.86 0.16 10.65
CA ILE A 5 0.12 -0.48 9.58
C ILE A 5 0.94 -0.42 8.31
N VAL A 6 1.20 -1.60 7.72
CA VAL A 6 1.81 -1.74 6.40
C VAL A 6 0.82 -2.47 5.49
N ILE A 7 0.55 -1.90 4.32
CA ILE A 7 -0.36 -2.42 3.32
C ILE A 7 0.45 -2.76 2.07
N ILE A 8 0.33 -3.98 1.56
CA ILE A 8 1.03 -4.43 0.35
C ILE A 8 0.00 -4.86 -0.69
N GLY A 9 0.06 -4.23 -1.87
CA GLY A 9 -0.79 -4.53 -3.02
C GLY A 9 -1.32 -3.27 -3.71
N SER A 10 -1.63 -3.39 -5.00
CA SER A 10 -2.18 -2.30 -5.85
C SER A 10 -3.66 -2.51 -6.21
N GLY A 11 -4.31 -3.53 -5.65
CA GLY A 11 -5.70 -3.85 -5.93
C GLY A 11 -6.71 -3.03 -5.12
N PRO A 12 -8.02 -3.14 -5.44
CA PRO A 12 -9.09 -2.41 -4.74
C PRO A 12 -9.13 -2.66 -3.23
N ALA A 13 -8.78 -3.87 -2.78
CA ALA A 13 -8.70 -4.20 -1.36
C ALA A 13 -7.63 -3.37 -0.63
N ALA A 14 -6.45 -3.19 -1.24
CA ALA A 14 -5.36 -2.42 -0.66
C ALA A 14 -5.71 -0.93 -0.57
N TRP A 15 -6.31 -0.38 -1.64
CA TRP A 15 -6.78 1.01 -1.65
C TRP A 15 -7.89 1.27 -0.64
N THR A 16 -8.81 0.30 -0.48
CA THR A 16 -9.86 0.37 0.53
C THR A 16 -9.25 0.42 1.93
N ALA A 17 -8.33 -0.51 2.24
CA ALA A 17 -7.62 -0.52 3.52
C ALA A 17 -6.86 0.79 3.78
N ALA A 18 -6.17 1.33 2.77
CA ALA A 18 -5.41 2.58 2.86
C ALA A 18 -6.33 3.77 3.19
N ILE A 19 -7.47 3.89 2.51
CA ILE A 19 -8.44 4.96 2.76
C ILE A 19 -8.98 4.91 4.19
N TYR A 20 -9.41 3.74 4.68
CA TYR A 20 -10.00 3.64 6.02
C TYR A 20 -8.96 3.84 7.14
N THR A 21 -7.74 3.34 6.95
CA THR A 21 -6.66 3.49 7.93
C THR A 21 -6.11 4.93 7.96
N ALA A 22 -6.00 5.59 6.81
CA ALA A 22 -5.67 7.02 6.75
C ALA A 22 -6.76 7.89 7.42
N ARG A 23 -8.05 7.60 7.17
CA ARG A 23 -9.18 8.30 7.83
C ARG A 23 -9.22 8.10 9.34
N ALA A 24 -8.65 7.00 9.83
CA ALA A 24 -8.49 6.73 11.25
C ALA A 24 -7.23 7.41 11.86
N ASN A 25 -6.53 8.27 11.12
CA ASN A 25 -5.27 8.92 11.52
C ASN A 25 -4.18 7.92 11.94
N LEU A 26 -4.09 6.77 11.27
CA LEU A 26 -3.12 5.71 11.59
C LEU A 26 -1.83 5.78 10.79
N GLU A 27 -1.69 6.75 9.88
CA GLU A 27 -0.49 6.99 9.07
C GLU A 27 0.03 5.70 8.39
N PRO A 28 -0.79 5.00 7.58
CA PRO A 28 -0.40 3.73 6.99
C PRO A 28 0.70 3.89 5.94
N LEU A 29 1.65 2.95 5.89
CA LEU A 29 2.60 2.81 4.78
C LEU A 29 2.04 1.85 3.72
N VAL A 30 2.01 2.28 2.46
CA VAL A 30 1.46 1.50 1.34
C VAL A 30 2.56 1.18 0.34
N PHE A 31 2.73 -0.10 0.03
CA PHE A 31 3.54 -0.60 -1.09
C PHE A 31 2.62 -1.07 -2.21
N GLU A 32 2.52 -0.28 -3.28
CA GLU A 32 1.80 -0.67 -4.47
C GLU A 32 2.71 -1.39 -5.47
N GLY A 33 2.13 -2.29 -6.27
CA GLY A 33 2.80 -2.81 -7.45
C GLY A 33 2.63 -1.86 -8.63
N ALA A 34 3.71 -1.25 -9.08
CA ALA A 34 3.78 -0.53 -10.35
C ALA A 34 4.38 -1.43 -11.44
N MET A 35 3.75 -1.47 -12.61
CA MET A 35 4.36 -2.08 -13.80
C MET A 35 5.45 -1.14 -14.32
N THR A 36 6.70 -1.43 -13.99
CA THR A 36 7.87 -0.78 -14.61
C THR A 36 8.55 -1.78 -15.55
N GLU A 37 9.34 -1.29 -16.51
CA GLU A 37 10.09 -2.18 -17.41
C GLU A 37 11.09 -3.06 -16.66
N GLU A 38 11.64 -2.54 -15.56
CA GLU A 38 12.52 -3.26 -14.64
C GLU A 38 11.82 -4.46 -13.97
N ASN A 39 10.53 -4.30 -13.62
CA ASN A 39 9.76 -5.31 -12.89
C ASN A 39 8.98 -6.25 -13.84
N ARG A 40 8.95 -5.96 -15.14
CA ARG A 40 8.20 -6.72 -16.16
C ARG A 40 8.92 -7.98 -16.63
N LEU A 41 10.24 -7.99 -16.52
CA LEU A 41 11.12 -9.02 -17.06
C LEU A 41 11.71 -9.96 -15.99
N ALA A 42 11.39 -9.73 -14.72
CA ALA A 42 11.82 -10.54 -13.58
C ALA A 42 10.91 -11.77 -13.36
#